data_AF-A0A6G1GE24-F1
#
_entry.id   AF-A0A6G1GE24-F1
#
_cell.length_a   1.000
_cell.length_b   1.000
_cell.length_c   1.000
_cell.angle_alpha   90.00
_cell.angle_beta   90.00
_cell.angle_gamma   90.00
#
_symmetry.space_group_name_H-M   'P 1'
#
loop_
_entity.id
_entity.type
_entity.pdbx_description
1 polymer ?
#
loop_
_entity_poly.entity_id
_entity_poly.type
_entity_poly.pdbx_seq_one_letter_code
_entity_poly.pdbx_strand_id
1 'polypeptide(L)'
;MILDNVDDVETFSSRKDEQDKPPESPPVSLAAYLPQSRNGSILITSRNKDAAAGLAGGYKNIKEVQAMDESQGRQLLRNKLLQDALTDDAIDLLRALDCIPLAITQAAAYINRRARMTIPKYLDEFRRNNNKRENLLN
;
A
#
# COMPACT_ATOMS: atom_id res chain seq x y z
N MET A 1 -6.60 11.70 -15.85
CA MET A 1 -7.40 10.58 -15.29
C MET A 1 -6.56 9.84 -14.26
N ILE A 2 -7.16 9.20 -13.25
CA ILE A 2 -6.44 8.36 -12.28
C ILE A 2 -7.07 6.97 -12.30
N LEU A 3 -6.25 5.93 -12.45
CA LEU A 3 -6.65 4.53 -12.28
C LEU A 3 -6.04 4.04 -10.96
N ASP A 4 -6.90 3.71 -10.01
CA ASP A 4 -6.47 3.29 -8.67
C ASP A 4 -6.52 1.76 -8.52
N ASN A 5 -5.54 1.18 -7.83
CA ASN A 5 -5.48 -0.24 -7.46
C ASN A 5 -5.52 -1.20 -8.67
N VAL A 6 -4.75 -0.90 -9.72
CA VAL A 6 -4.67 -1.72 -10.93
C VAL A 6 -3.70 -2.88 -10.75
N ASP A 7 -4.10 -3.88 -9.97
CA ASP A 7 -3.25 -5.03 -9.63
C ASP A 7 -3.40 -6.22 -10.60
N ASP A 8 -4.50 -6.27 -11.36
CA ASP A 8 -4.85 -7.35 -12.28
C ASP A 8 -4.55 -6.99 -13.75
N VAL A 9 -3.54 -7.64 -14.31
CA VAL A 9 -3.09 -7.47 -15.70
C VAL A 9 -4.16 -7.90 -16.71
N GLU A 10 -4.96 -8.91 -16.35
CA GLU A 10 -5.93 -9.55 -17.25
C GLU A 10 -7.13 -8.64 -17.53
N THR A 11 -7.43 -7.72 -16.61
CA THR A 11 -8.51 -6.74 -16.78
C THR A 11 -8.24 -5.76 -17.94
N PHE A 12 -6.96 -5.52 -18.26
CA PHE A 12 -6.54 -4.58 -19.30
C PHE A 12 -5.87 -5.25 -20.50
N SER A 13 -5.74 -6.58 -20.47
CA SER A 13 -5.20 -7.36 -21.58
C SER A 13 -6.31 -8.02 -22.36
N SER A 14 -6.19 -8.06 -23.68
CA SER A 14 -7.07 -8.91 -24.49
C SER A 14 -6.67 -10.36 -24.25
N ARG A 15 -7.57 -11.19 -23.70
CA ARG A 15 -7.34 -12.63 -23.54
C ARG A 15 -6.93 -13.23 -24.89
N LYS A 16 -5.75 -13.87 -24.94
CA LYS A 16 -5.25 -14.56 -26.14
C LYS A 16 -5.67 -16.03 -26.23
N ASP A 17 -6.27 -16.59 -25.17
CA ASP A 17 -6.41 -18.05 -24.99
C ASP A 17 -7.79 -18.65 -25.33
N GLU A 18 -8.60 -18.02 -26.17
CA GLU A 18 -9.80 -18.67 -26.72
C GLU A 18 -9.70 -18.80 -28.24
N GLN A 19 -8.80 -19.66 -28.71
CA GLN A 19 -8.77 -20.10 -30.12
C GLN A 19 -9.84 -21.17 -30.46
N ASP A 20 -10.56 -21.70 -29.46
CA ASP A 20 -11.48 -22.86 -29.65
C ASP A 20 -12.94 -22.62 -29.18
N LYS A 21 -13.38 -21.38 -28.93
CA LYS A 21 -14.80 -21.07 -28.63
C LYS A 21 -15.44 -20.19 -29.71
N PRO A 22 -16.70 -20.46 -30.10
CA PRO A 22 -17.42 -19.59 -31.03
C PRO A 22 -17.64 -18.20 -30.40
N PRO A 23 -17.64 -17.12 -31.20
CA PRO A 23 -17.53 -15.77 -30.70
C PRO A 23 -18.87 -15.28 -30.13
N GLU A 24 -19.12 -15.55 -28.85
CA GLU A 24 -19.89 -14.62 -28.04
C GLU A 24 -18.92 -13.51 -27.62
N SER A 25 -18.85 -12.44 -28.42
CA SER A 25 -18.09 -11.19 -28.22
C SER A 25 -16.94 -11.26 -27.19
N PRO A 26 -15.66 -11.28 -27.62
CA PRO A 26 -14.55 -11.32 -26.68
C PRO A 26 -14.66 -10.16 -25.69
N PRO A 27 -14.39 -10.37 -24.37
CA PRO A 27 -14.46 -9.30 -23.40
C PRO A 27 -13.56 -8.15 -23.85
N VAL A 28 -14.16 -6.99 -24.10
CA VAL A 28 -13.44 -5.80 -24.53
C VAL A 28 -12.55 -5.37 -23.37
N SER A 29 -11.23 -5.37 -23.60
CA SER A 29 -10.25 -4.92 -22.62
C SER A 29 -10.61 -3.50 -22.14
N LEU A 30 -10.50 -3.26 -20.83
CA LEU A 30 -10.74 -1.93 -20.27
C LEU A 30 -9.79 -0.87 -20.85
N ALA A 31 -8.65 -1.29 -21.41
CA ALA A 31 -7.72 -0.40 -22.10
C ALA A 31 -8.37 0.36 -23.27
N ALA A 32 -9.37 -0.24 -23.93
CA ALA A 32 -10.07 0.37 -25.06
C ALA A 32 -10.91 1.60 -24.65
N TYR A 33 -11.29 1.69 -23.37
CA TYR A 33 -12.08 2.81 -22.84
C TYR A 33 -11.20 3.92 -22.24
N LEU A 34 -9.87 3.74 -22.22
CA LEU A 34 -8.98 4.77 -21.70
C LEU A 34 -8.94 5.96 -22.68
N PRO A 35 -9.19 7.20 -22.21
CA PRO A 35 -9.17 8.38 -23.05
C PRO A 35 -7.80 8.59 -23.68
N GLN A 36 -7.79 8.74 -24.99
CA GLN A 36 -6.59 9.04 -25.78
C GLN A 36 -6.53 10.55 -26.01
N SER A 37 -5.50 11.21 -25.49
CA SER A 37 -5.30 12.66 -25.68
C SER A 37 -3.82 13.00 -25.67
N ARG A 38 -3.38 13.84 -26.63
CA ARG A 38 -2.00 14.36 -26.67
C ARG A 38 -1.67 15.28 -25.50
N ASN A 39 -2.69 15.91 -24.91
CA ASN A 39 -2.55 16.86 -23.81
C ASN A 39 -3.04 16.27 -22.48
N GLY A 40 -3.26 14.94 -22.44
CA GLY A 40 -3.75 14.23 -21.27
C GLY A 40 -2.67 13.35 -20.65
N SER A 41 -2.85 13.00 -19.38
CA SER A 41 -2.05 11.97 -18.71
C SER A 41 -2.93 11.12 -17.82
N ILE A 42 -2.53 9.86 -17.66
CA ILE A 42 -3.17 8.88 -16.80
C ILE A 42 -2.17 8.53 -15.70
N LEU A 43 -2.56 8.76 -14.44
CA LEU A 43 -1.81 8.27 -13.29
C LEU A 43 -2.37 6.91 -12.90
N ILE A 44 -1.50 5.92 -12.73
CA ILE A 44 -1.88 4.55 -12.36
C ILE A 44 -1.24 4.25 -11.02
N THR A 45 -2.02 3.74 -10.07
CA THR A 45 -1.50 3.15 -8.84
C THR A 45 -1.69 1.64 -8.88
N SER A 46 -0.70 0.89 -8.43
CA SER A 46 -0.72 -0.57 -8.39
C SER A 46 0.32 -1.06 -7.40
N ARG A 47 0.03 -2.19 -6.74
CA ARG A 47 1.00 -2.98 -5.96
C ARG A 47 1.71 -4.01 -6.83
N ASN A 48 1.21 -4.27 -8.03
CA ASN A 48 1.79 -5.18 -9.01
C ASN A 48 2.58 -4.40 -10.08
N LYS A 49 3.91 -4.47 -10.03
CA LYS A 49 4.79 -3.76 -10.97
C LYS A 49 4.55 -4.18 -12.43
N ASP A 50 4.23 -5.45 -12.67
CA ASP A 50 4.05 -5.99 -14.01
C ASP A 50 2.74 -5.49 -14.62
N ALA A 51 1.67 -5.42 -13.82
CA ALA A 51 0.40 -4.80 -14.20
C ALA A 51 0.55 -3.31 -14.53
N ALA A 52 1.27 -2.57 -13.68
CA ALA A 52 1.57 -1.17 -13.95
C ALA A 52 2.39 -0.99 -15.23
N ALA A 53 3.41 -1.83 -15.45
CA ALA A 53 4.27 -1.75 -16.63
C ALA A 53 3.50 -2.02 -17.93
N GLY A 54 2.59 -3.01 -17.92
CA GLY A 54 1.74 -3.33 -19.06
C GLY A 54 0.91 -2.13 -19.53
N LEU A 55 0.36 -1.36 -18.60
CA LEU A 55 -0.46 -0.18 -18.91
C LEU A 55 0.35 1.09 -19.14
N ALA A 56 1.44 1.29 -18.41
CA ALA A 56 2.26 2.51 -18.50
C ALA A 56 3.20 2.50 -19.73
N GLY A 57 3.25 1.41 -20.51
CA GLY A 57 4.15 1.27 -21.65
C GLY A 57 5.59 0.95 -21.25
N GLY A 58 5.76 0.22 -20.14
CA GLY A 58 7.03 -0.33 -19.65
C GLY A 58 7.50 0.22 -18.30
N TYR A 59 8.46 -0.48 -17.69
CA TYR A 59 8.96 -0.21 -16.34
C TYR A 59 9.61 1.18 -16.16
N LYS A 60 10.13 1.79 -17.24
CA LYS A 60 10.75 3.12 -17.19
C LYS A 60 9.78 4.24 -16.76
N ASN A 61 8.48 4.00 -16.90
CA ASN A 61 7.43 4.95 -16.56
C ASN A 61 6.86 4.71 -15.14
N ILE A 62 7.42 3.78 -14.38
CA ILE A 62 7.00 3.47 -13.02
C ILE A 62 7.81 4.32 -12.04
N LYS A 63 7.10 5.00 -11.14
CA LYS A 63 7.70 5.61 -9.95
C LYS A 63 7.38 4.74 -8.74
N GLU A 64 8.40 4.06 -8.23
CA GLU A 64 8.25 3.25 -7.03
C GLU A 64 8.10 4.14 -5.78
N VAL A 65 7.08 3.86 -4.98
CA VAL A 65 6.85 4.49 -3.69
C VAL A 65 7.45 3.59 -2.62
N GLN A 66 8.58 4.02 -2.06
CA GLN A 66 9.26 3.29 -0.98
C GLN A 66 8.53 3.50 0.35
N ALA A 67 8.81 2.62 1.32
CA ALA A 67 8.43 2.86 2.71
C ALA A 67 9.03 4.19 3.20
N MET A 68 8.42 4.78 4.24
CA MET A 68 8.99 5.98 4.85
C MET A 68 10.33 5.65 5.49
N ASP A 69 11.24 6.63 5.48
CA ASP A 69 12.41 6.56 6.35
C ASP A 69 12.02 6.85 7.82
N GLU A 70 12.93 6.55 8.76
CA GLU A 70 12.68 6.76 10.20
C GLU A 70 12.33 8.22 10.52
N SER A 71 12.89 9.20 9.80
CA SER A 71 12.66 10.62 10.03
C SER A 71 11.24 11.05 9.61
N GLN A 72 10.81 10.58 8.44
CA GLN A 72 9.45 10.75 7.93
C GLN A 72 8.44 10.02 8.81
N GLY A 73 8.75 8.79 9.23
CA GLY A 73 7.94 8.01 10.15
C GLY A 73 7.76 8.70 11.49
N ARG A 74 8.84 9.26 12.06
CA ARG A 74 8.80 10.04 13.31
C ARG A 74 7.94 11.30 13.16
N GLN A 75 8.06 12.01 12.04
CA GLN A 75 7.23 13.17 11.76
C GLN A 75 5.75 12.79 11.64
N LEU A 76 5.43 11.69 10.94
CA LEU A 76 4.07 11.20 10.82
C LEU A 76 3.50 10.79 12.19
N LEU A 77 4.25 10.03 12.98
CA LEU A 77 3.84 9.62 14.31
C LEU A 77 3.54 10.83 15.20
N ARG A 78 4.43 11.84 15.19
CA ARG A 78 4.23 13.10 15.91
C ARG A 78 2.93 13.79 15.53
N ASN A 79 2.68 13.90 14.22
CA ASN A 79 1.50 14.57 13.69
C ASN A 79 0.20 13.82 14.03
N LYS A 80 0.28 12.51 14.30
CA LYS A 80 -0.89 11.67 14.62
C LYS A 80 -1.15 11.52 16.11
N LEU A 81 -0.16 11.67 16.98
CA LEU A 81 -0.34 11.62 18.42
C LEU A 81 -0.95 12.93 18.95
N LEU A 82 -1.90 12.82 19.91
CA LEU A 82 -2.53 14.00 20.52
C LEU A 82 -1.63 14.71 21.55
N GLN A 83 -0.62 14.02 22.06
CA GLN A 83 0.35 14.56 23.00
C GLN A 83 1.76 14.36 22.45
N ASP A 84 2.63 15.35 22.67
CA ASP A 84 4.03 15.31 22.24
C ASP A 84 4.80 14.35 23.17
N ALA A 85 4.84 13.07 22.79
CA ALA A 85 5.39 11.99 23.60
C ALA A 85 6.43 11.18 22.82
N LEU A 86 7.21 11.83 21.95
CA LEU A 86 8.30 11.16 21.22
C LEU A 86 9.48 10.89 22.16
N THR A 87 9.44 9.73 22.84
CA THR A 87 10.56 9.12 23.58
C THR A 87 11.39 8.21 22.66
N ASP A 88 12.49 7.64 23.17
CA ASP A 88 13.27 6.62 22.45
C ASP A 88 12.40 5.41 22.04
N ASP A 89 11.35 5.10 22.80
CA ASP A 89 10.37 4.04 22.47
C ASP A 89 9.64 4.28 21.15
N ALA A 90 9.56 5.54 20.69
CA ALA A 90 8.97 5.87 19.41
C ALA A 90 9.79 5.30 18.25
N ILE A 91 11.12 5.26 18.37
CA ILE A 91 12.01 4.70 17.34
C ILE A 91 11.79 3.18 17.26
N ASP A 92 11.75 2.51 18.40
CA ASP A 92 11.49 1.07 18.45
C ASP A 92 10.10 0.70 17.92
N LEU A 93 9.10 1.55 18.15
CA LEU A 93 7.79 1.39 17.54
C LEU A 93 7.84 1.57 16.02
N LEU A 94 8.51 2.59 15.50
CA LEU A 94 8.62 2.82 14.05
C LEU A 94 9.30 1.65 13.34
N ARG A 95 10.35 1.10 13.94
CA ARG A 95 11.04 -0.11 13.43
C ARG A 95 10.13 -1.33 13.46
N ALA A 96 9.39 -1.54 14.54
CA ALA A 96 8.44 -2.65 14.63
C ALA A 96 7.27 -2.55 13.63
N LEU A 97 6.99 -1.34 13.13
CA LEU A 97 5.96 -1.08 12.13
C LEU A 97 6.53 -0.92 10.71
N ASP A 98 7.81 -1.27 10.50
CA ASP A 98 8.53 -1.16 9.22
C ASP A 98 8.44 0.22 8.56
N CYS A 99 8.25 1.27 9.37
CA CYS A 99 7.95 2.62 8.91
C CYS A 99 6.80 2.71 7.88
N ILE A 100 5.82 1.79 7.93
CA ILE A 100 4.67 1.79 7.03
C ILE A 100 3.69 2.90 7.48
N PRO A 101 3.36 3.90 6.63
CA PRO A 101 2.54 5.05 7.04
C PRO A 101 1.16 4.68 7.62
N LEU A 102 0.53 3.65 7.04
CA LEU A 102 -0.76 3.15 7.51
C LEU A 102 -0.64 2.54 8.90
N ALA A 103 0.38 1.71 9.13
CA ALA A 103 0.62 1.05 10.41
C ALA A 103 0.91 2.08 11.52
N ILE A 104 1.74 3.10 11.23
CA ILE A 104 2.02 4.22 12.12
C ILE A 104 0.73 4.97 12.49
N THR A 105 -0.10 5.30 11.48
CA THR A 105 -1.35 6.03 11.69
C THR A 105 -2.33 5.23 12.55
N GLN A 106 -2.41 3.91 12.33
CA GLN A 106 -3.26 3.01 13.12
C GLN A 106 -2.76 2.88 14.57
N ALA A 107 -1.45 2.73 14.78
CA ALA A 107 -0.85 2.70 16.10
C ALA A 107 -1.13 3.97 16.90
N ALA A 108 -0.89 5.14 16.28
CA ALA A 108 -1.17 6.44 16.90
C ALA A 108 -2.66 6.59 17.26
N ALA A 109 -3.57 6.23 16.35
CA ALA A 109 -5.01 6.27 16.61
C ALA A 109 -5.43 5.37 17.78
N TYR A 110 -4.84 4.17 17.88
CA TYR A 110 -5.11 3.24 18.97
C TYR A 110 -4.60 3.78 20.32
N ILE A 111 -3.39 4.35 20.34
CA ILE A 111 -2.80 4.98 21.52
C ILE A 111 -3.69 6.13 21.98
N ASN A 112 -4.05 7.06 21.08
CA ASN A 112 -4.90 8.20 21.39
C ASN A 112 -6.28 7.81 21.95
N ARG A 113 -6.87 6.71 21.47
CA ARG A 113 -8.21 6.27 21.88
C ARG A 113 -8.24 5.70 23.31
N ARG A 114 -7.10 5.29 23.87
CA ARG A 114 -7.05 4.57 25.15
C ARG A 114 -6.31 5.42 26.18
N ALA A 115 -7.03 5.95 27.17
CA ALA A 115 -6.50 6.86 28.19
C ALA A 115 -5.27 6.34 28.98
N ARG A 116 -5.07 5.01 29.06
CA ARG A 116 -3.90 4.38 29.73
C ARG A 116 -2.99 3.64 28.75
N MET A 117 -3.03 4.00 27.47
CA MET A 117 -2.15 3.43 26.45
C MET A 117 -1.00 4.40 26.17
N THR A 118 0.20 3.85 26.16
CA THR A 118 1.44 4.57 25.88
C THR A 118 2.17 3.85 24.74
N ILE A 119 3.13 4.52 24.12
CA ILE A 119 3.98 3.92 23.07
C ILE A 119 4.63 2.60 23.55
N PRO A 120 5.32 2.54 24.72
CA PRO A 120 5.91 1.29 25.22
C PRO A 120 4.89 0.16 25.39
N LYS A 121 3.71 0.49 25.93
CA LYS A 121 2.67 -0.52 26.18
C LYS A 121 2.08 -1.05 24.88
N TYR A 122 1.86 -0.19 23.89
CA TYR A 122 1.41 -0.61 22.58
C TYR A 122 2.45 -1.49 21.89
N LEU A 123 3.72 -1.09 21.95
CA LEU A 123 4.83 -1.86 21.37
C LEU A 123 4.93 -3.27 21.97
N ASP A 124 4.78 -3.39 23.29
CA ASP A 124 4.76 -4.68 23.98
C ASP A 124 3.54 -5.54 23.58
N GLU A 125 2.33 -4.97 23.52
CA GLU A 125 1.14 -5.67 23.02
C GLU A 125 1.32 -6.12 21.56
N PHE A 126 1.90 -5.27 20.72
CA PHE A 126 2.17 -5.56 19.31
C PHE A 126 3.13 -6.74 19.14
N ARG A 127 4.28 -6.72 19.84
CA ARG A 127 5.29 -7.80 19.81
C ARG A 127 4.71 -9.12 20.32
N ARG A 128 3.96 -9.10 21.43
CA ARG A 128 3.30 -10.30 21.96
C ARG A 128 2.32 -10.93 20.98
N ASN A 129 1.54 -10.11 20.28
CA ASN A 129 0.59 -10.59 19.27
C ASN A 129 1.31 -11.15 18.03
N ASN A 130 2.43 -10.55 17.63
CA ASN A 130 3.21 -11.04 16.49
C ASN A 130 3.85 -12.40 16.78
N ASN A 131 4.50 -12.56 17.94
CA ASN A 131 5.06 -13.84 18.37
C ASN A 131 3.99 -14.93 18.46
N LYS A 132 2.79 -14.58 18.95
CA LYS A 132 1.66 -15.52 18.99
C LYS A 132 1.24 -15.98 17.59
N ARG A 133 1.24 -15.07 16.60
CA ARG A 133 0.93 -15.41 15.21
C ARG A 133 1.99 -16.31 14.60
N GLU A 134 3.26 -16.03 14.82
CA GLU A 134 4.38 -16.86 14.33
C GLU A 134 4.30 -18.29 14.92
N ASN A 135 3.96 -18.42 16.20
CA ASN A 135 3.77 -19.72 16.85
C ASN A 135 2.55 -20.52 16.33
N LEU A 136 1.59 -19.89 15.64
CA LEU A 136 0.45 -20.57 15.03
C LEU A 136 0.74 -21.07 13.60
N LEU A 137 1.87 -20.66 13.02
CA LEU A 137 2.32 -21.04 11.68
C LEU A 137 3.38 -22.15 11.71
N ASN A 138 3.78 -22.62 12.90
CA ASN A 138 4.71 -23.72 13.13
C ASN A 138 3.97 -24.97 13.62
#